data_AF-A0A9W9P2S8-F1
#
_entry.id   AF-A0A9W9P2S8-F1
#
_cell.length_a   1.000
_cell.length_b   1.000
_cell.length_c   1.000
_cell.angle_alpha   90.00
_cell.angle_beta   90.00
_cell.angle_gamma   90.00
#
_symmetry.space_group_name_H-M   'P 1'
#
loop_
_entity.id
_entity.type
_entity.pdbx_description
1 polymer ?
#
loop_
_entity_poly.entity_id
_entity_poly.type
_entity_poly.pdbx_seq_one_letter_code
_entity_poly.pdbx_strand_id
1 'polypeptide(L)'
;MVPLPEHGLAAGELAGDIHTWIVEMKLRSHIRQWLGSGVSAKDDKSEQRVPDYAMGPKRPPSGHSKDRPTLVVEIGRTQSLPSLGEDGRWWLNPTKGDANICITCKLDRTPRLVIDVWERNIPKGRDGDKDDITRAQHLIITKNKKTDDIVVRGAPMIIKFSHLMGRNPDESSTKEKDLVIEEERLKEIAISIWEEGLIDRKD
;
A
#
# COMPACT_ATOMS: atom_id res chain seq x y z
N MET A 1 -18.79 -6.30 10.66
CA MET A 1 -19.16 -5.11 9.85
C MET A 1 -18.81 -5.45 8.42
N VAL A 2 -19.72 -5.26 7.46
CA VAL A 2 -19.42 -5.47 6.03
C VAL A 2 -18.69 -4.21 5.52
N PRO A 3 -17.56 -4.34 4.79
CA PRO A 3 -16.89 -3.19 4.19
C PRO A 3 -17.83 -2.40 3.27
N LEU A 4 -17.68 -1.08 3.23
CA LEU A 4 -18.45 -0.25 2.32
C LEU A 4 -17.91 -0.42 0.87
N PRO A 5 -18.73 -0.27 -0.19
CA PRO A 5 -18.31 -0.52 -1.58
C PRO A 5 -17.04 0.25 -1.99
N GLU A 6 -16.95 1.53 -1.61
CA GLU A 6 -15.81 2.38 -1.90
C GLU A 6 -14.50 1.92 -1.23
N HIS A 7 -14.59 1.18 -0.12
CA HIS A 7 -13.43 0.59 0.56
C HIS A 7 -12.84 -0.55 -0.28
N GLY A 8 -13.71 -1.44 -0.77
CA GLY A 8 -13.31 -2.50 -1.70
C GLY A 8 -12.78 -1.97 -3.03
N LEU A 9 -13.40 -0.92 -3.58
CA LEU A 9 -12.95 -0.27 -4.81
C LEU A 9 -11.57 0.39 -4.63
N ALA A 10 -11.35 1.13 -3.55
CA ALA A 10 -10.06 1.77 -3.28
C ALA A 10 -8.92 0.74 -3.14
N ALA A 11 -9.17 -0.37 -2.44
CA ALA A 11 -8.22 -1.47 -2.37
C ALA A 11 -7.98 -2.07 -3.77
N GLY A 12 -9.05 -2.27 -4.55
CA GLY A 12 -9.01 -2.83 -5.90
C GLY A 12 -8.23 -1.99 -6.91
N GLU A 13 -8.45 -0.67 -6.96
CA GLU A 13 -7.73 0.25 -7.86
C GLU A 13 -6.24 0.26 -7.55
N LEU A 14 -5.85 0.47 -6.27
CA LEU A 14 -4.44 0.46 -5.86
C LEU A 14 -3.78 -0.90 -6.11
N ALA A 15 -4.48 -2.00 -5.80
CA ALA A 15 -3.98 -3.35 -6.10
C ALA A 15 -3.86 -3.61 -7.60
N GLY A 16 -4.76 -3.06 -8.40
CA GLY A 16 -4.80 -3.17 -9.86
C GLY A 16 -3.57 -2.55 -10.51
N ASP A 17 -3.23 -1.32 -10.13
CA ASP A 17 -2.03 -0.64 -10.64
C ASP A 17 -0.74 -1.37 -10.26
N ILE A 18 -0.64 -1.82 -9.00
CA ILE A 18 0.50 -2.63 -8.55
C ILE A 18 0.57 -3.94 -9.36
N HIS A 19 -0.56 -4.58 -9.64
CA HIS A 19 -0.59 -5.83 -10.42
C HIS A 19 -0.19 -5.63 -11.88
N THR A 20 -0.70 -4.58 -12.54
CA THR A 20 -0.35 -4.22 -13.92
C THR A 20 1.15 -4.06 -14.06
N TRP A 21 1.76 -3.34 -13.13
CA TRP A 21 3.20 -3.12 -13.11
C TRP A 21 4.01 -4.41 -12.94
N ILE A 22 3.60 -5.30 -12.04
CA ILE A 22 4.22 -6.64 -11.90
C ILE A 22 4.13 -7.44 -13.21
N VAL A 23 3.04 -7.31 -13.96
CA VAL A 23 2.88 -7.97 -15.26
C VAL A 23 3.83 -7.37 -16.30
N GLU A 24 3.95 -6.05 -16.37
CA GLU A 24 4.87 -5.35 -17.27
C GLU A 24 6.33 -5.72 -17.01
N MET A 25 6.68 -5.98 -15.74
CA MET A 25 7.99 -6.47 -15.32
C MET A 25 8.24 -7.94 -15.61
N LYS A 26 7.24 -8.67 -16.13
CA LYS A 26 7.26 -10.13 -16.29
C LYS A 26 7.46 -10.89 -14.97
N LEU A 27 7.02 -10.29 -13.86
CA LEU A 27 7.17 -10.84 -12.51
C LEU A 27 5.92 -11.51 -11.96
N ARG A 28 4.84 -11.63 -12.75
CA ARG A 28 3.59 -12.28 -12.30
C ARG A 28 3.81 -13.66 -11.68
N SER A 29 4.69 -14.48 -12.26
CA SER A 29 5.01 -15.81 -11.72
C SER A 29 5.87 -15.78 -10.46
N HIS A 30 6.47 -14.63 -10.12
CA HIS A 30 7.38 -14.40 -9.00
C HIS A 30 6.71 -13.77 -7.76
N ILE A 31 5.43 -13.37 -7.85
CA ILE A 31 4.68 -12.74 -6.75
C ILE A 31 3.64 -13.69 -6.15
N ARG A 32 3.48 -13.64 -4.83
CA ARG A 32 2.39 -14.23 -4.05
C ARG A 32 1.46 -13.10 -3.59
N GLN A 33 0.16 -13.37 -3.56
CA GLN A 33 -0.86 -12.51 -2.94
C GLN A 33 -1.41 -13.21 -1.69
N TRP A 34 -1.80 -12.41 -0.69
CA TRP A 34 -2.46 -12.88 0.53
C TRP A 34 -3.91 -12.43 0.50
N LEU A 35 -4.77 -13.23 -0.14
CA LEU A 35 -6.19 -12.93 -0.29
C LEU A 35 -6.95 -13.33 0.99
N GLY A 36 -7.26 -12.35 1.84
CA GLY A 36 -8.08 -12.56 3.05
C GLY A 36 -7.44 -13.43 4.14
N SER A 37 -6.13 -13.72 4.02
CA SER A 37 -5.40 -14.49 5.02
C SER A 37 -4.81 -13.55 6.06
N GLY A 38 -5.15 -13.77 7.34
CA GLY A 38 -4.60 -12.97 8.43
C GLY A 38 -3.13 -13.27 8.70
N VAL A 39 -2.42 -12.26 9.17
CA VAL A 39 -1.03 -12.29 9.60
C VAL A 39 -1.02 -12.09 11.12
N SER A 40 -0.52 -13.07 11.87
CA SER A 40 -0.37 -12.99 13.33
C SER A 40 0.98 -12.40 13.71
N ALA A 41 1.08 -11.60 14.76
CA ALA A 41 2.38 -11.16 15.25
C ALA A 41 3.23 -12.37 15.69
N LYS A 42 4.55 -12.24 15.56
CA LYS A 42 5.54 -13.27 15.95
C LYS A 42 5.70 -13.34 17.47
N ASP A 43 5.59 -12.20 18.15
CA ASP A 43 5.69 -12.04 19.60
C ASP A 43 4.36 -12.33 20.33
N ASP A 44 3.22 -12.08 19.69
CA ASP A 44 1.89 -12.44 20.20
C ASP A 44 0.97 -12.98 19.10
N LYS A 45 0.72 -14.29 19.11
CA LYS A 45 -0.15 -14.94 18.09
C LYS A 45 -1.61 -14.53 18.18
N SER A 46 -2.06 -13.98 19.31
CA SER A 46 -3.43 -13.47 19.48
C SER A 46 -3.63 -12.13 18.76
N GLU A 47 -2.55 -11.40 18.50
CA GLU A 47 -2.55 -10.18 17.71
C GLU A 47 -2.49 -10.54 16.22
N GLN A 48 -3.65 -10.60 15.57
CA GLN A 48 -3.77 -10.91 14.14
C GLN A 48 -4.42 -9.75 13.37
N ARG A 49 -3.91 -9.47 12.18
CA ARG A 49 -4.51 -8.52 11.24
C ARG A 49 -4.71 -9.14 9.87
N VAL A 50 -5.79 -8.75 9.19
CA VAL A 50 -6.06 -9.16 7.81
C VAL A 50 -5.89 -7.91 6.95
N PRO A 51 -4.98 -7.93 5.96
CA PRO A 51 -4.80 -6.78 5.09
C PRO A 51 -5.94 -6.67 4.09
N ASP A 52 -6.29 -5.45 3.69
CA ASP A 52 -7.23 -5.22 2.57
C ASP A 52 -6.64 -5.70 1.25
N TYR A 53 -5.32 -5.51 1.08
CA TYR A 53 -4.53 -6.15 0.03
C TYR A 53 -3.11 -6.39 0.49
N ALA A 54 -2.50 -7.49 0.07
CA ALA A 54 -1.11 -7.78 0.37
C ALA A 54 -0.44 -8.65 -0.68
N MET A 55 0.84 -8.36 -0.93
CA MET A 55 1.67 -9.12 -1.86
C MET A 55 3.14 -9.14 -1.47
N GLY A 56 3.90 -10.00 -2.15
CA GLY A 56 5.35 -10.10 -1.98
C GLY A 56 5.95 -11.21 -2.83
N PRO A 57 7.28 -11.36 -2.83
CA PRO A 57 7.97 -12.36 -3.64
C PRO A 57 7.61 -13.79 -3.18
N LYS A 58 7.33 -14.70 -4.12
CA LYS A 58 7.13 -16.13 -3.83
C LYS A 58 8.38 -16.78 -3.23
N ARG A 59 9.55 -16.29 -3.63
CA ARG A 59 10.88 -16.74 -3.18
C ARG A 59 11.59 -15.51 -2.62
N PRO A 60 11.31 -15.12 -1.37
CA PRO A 60 11.97 -13.98 -0.77
C PRO A 60 13.48 -14.25 -0.60
N PRO A 61 14.33 -13.21 -0.59
CA PRO A 61 15.75 -13.35 -0.30
C PRO A 61 16.01 -13.95 1.09
N SER A 62 17.22 -14.46 1.30
CA SER A 62 17.62 -15.04 2.59
C SER A 62 17.46 -14.04 3.73
N GLY A 63 16.76 -14.46 4.80
CA GLY A 63 16.44 -13.61 5.95
C GLY A 63 15.02 -13.05 5.96
N HIS A 64 14.26 -13.19 4.87
CA HIS A 64 12.86 -12.79 4.79
C HIS A 64 11.92 -14.00 4.85
N SER A 65 10.76 -13.84 5.51
CA SER A 65 9.76 -14.91 5.63
C SER A 65 8.90 -15.03 4.37
N LYS A 66 8.73 -16.27 3.86
CA LYS A 66 7.82 -16.59 2.74
C LYS A 66 6.34 -16.51 3.10
N ASP A 67 6.04 -16.44 4.40
CA ASP A 67 4.67 -16.42 4.94
C ASP A 67 4.19 -15.01 5.26
N ARG A 68 5.03 -13.99 5.00
CA ARG A 68 4.74 -12.58 5.24
C ARG A 68 4.75 -11.80 3.93
N PRO A 69 3.83 -10.85 3.74
CA PRO A 69 3.88 -9.94 2.61
C PRO A 69 5.02 -8.93 2.79
N THR A 70 5.56 -8.43 1.68
CA THR A 70 6.51 -7.30 1.70
C THR A 70 5.81 -5.97 1.45
N LEU A 71 4.63 -6.00 0.80
CA LEU A 71 3.75 -4.85 0.59
C LEU A 71 2.35 -5.16 1.12
N VAL A 72 1.81 -4.20 1.86
CA VAL A 72 0.43 -4.20 2.37
C VAL A 72 -0.27 -2.91 1.98
N VAL A 73 -1.56 -2.99 1.68
CA VAL A 73 -2.47 -1.84 1.52
C VAL A 73 -3.55 -1.94 2.59
N GLU A 74 -3.82 -0.82 3.25
CA GLU A 74 -4.88 -0.65 4.25
C GLU A 74 -5.74 0.56 3.88
N ILE A 75 -7.05 0.37 3.85
CA ILE A 75 -8.01 1.41 3.50
C ILE A 75 -8.85 1.74 4.73
N GLY A 76 -8.85 3.01 5.14
CA GLY A 76 -9.66 3.47 6.26
C GLY A 76 -10.72 4.48 5.83
N ARG A 77 -11.99 4.19 6.09
CA ARG A 77 -13.07 5.20 5.94
C ARG A 77 -13.44 5.86 7.27
N THR A 78 -13.67 5.05 8.30
CA THR A 78 -14.06 5.52 9.64
C THR A 78 -12.86 5.77 10.54
N GLN A 79 -11.75 5.08 10.31
CA GLN A 79 -10.50 5.25 11.05
C GLN A 79 -9.92 6.64 10.82
N SER A 80 -9.30 7.20 11.86
CA SER A 80 -8.57 8.47 11.77
C SER A 80 -7.21 8.27 11.08
N LEU A 81 -6.62 9.36 10.58
CA LEU A 81 -5.25 9.31 10.01
C LEU A 81 -4.21 8.78 11.02
N PRO A 82 -4.21 9.19 12.31
CA PRO A 82 -3.33 8.58 13.29
C PRO A 82 -3.56 7.08 13.45
N SER A 83 -4.82 6.61 13.45
CA SER A 83 -5.13 5.19 13.57
C SER A 83 -4.58 4.39 12.38
N LEU A 84 -4.77 4.89 11.15
CA LEU A 84 -4.17 4.26 9.97
C LEU A 84 -2.63 4.29 10.03
N GLY A 85 -2.04 5.35 10.58
CA GLY A 85 -0.60 5.41 10.80
C GLY A 85 -0.07 4.36 11.78
N GLU A 86 -0.85 4.02 12.81
CA GLU A 86 -0.55 2.87 13.69
C GLU A 86 -0.68 1.54 12.94
N ASP A 87 -1.63 1.43 12.02
CA ASP A 87 -1.75 0.24 11.16
C ASP A 87 -0.52 0.09 10.26
N GLY A 88 -0.07 1.19 9.65
CA GLY A 88 1.18 1.23 8.87
C GLY A 88 2.39 0.80 9.69
N ARG A 89 2.54 1.34 10.92
CA ARG A 89 3.60 0.94 11.85
C ARG A 89 3.51 -0.52 12.26
N TRP A 90 2.32 -1.04 12.48
CA TRP A 90 2.10 -2.43 12.84
C TRP A 90 2.56 -3.37 11.73
N TRP A 91 2.18 -3.10 10.49
CA TRP A 91 2.57 -3.92 9.34
C TRP A 91 4.07 -3.92 9.12
N LEU A 92 4.72 -2.78 9.33
CA LEU A 92 6.16 -2.63 9.19
C LEU A 92 6.97 -3.07 10.40
N ASN A 93 6.34 -3.46 11.51
CA ASN A 93 7.09 -3.92 12.68
C ASN A 93 7.64 -5.35 12.44
N PRO A 94 8.96 -5.61 12.66
CA PRO A 94 9.60 -6.91 12.41
C PRO A 94 9.07 -8.07 13.24
N THR A 95 8.61 -7.77 14.46
CA THR A 95 7.98 -8.76 15.35
C THR A 95 6.49 -8.92 15.05
N LYS A 96 5.88 -8.02 14.26
CA LYS A 96 4.46 -8.09 13.90
C LYS A 96 4.24 -8.44 12.44
N GLY A 97 3.80 -7.49 11.59
CA GLY A 97 3.48 -7.77 10.18
C GLY A 97 4.68 -8.18 9.33
N ASP A 98 5.86 -7.67 9.69
CA ASP A 98 7.13 -7.88 9.00
C ASP A 98 7.15 -7.52 7.50
N ALA A 99 6.33 -6.53 7.10
CA ALA A 99 6.35 -5.97 5.77
C ALA A 99 7.46 -4.92 5.61
N ASN A 100 7.80 -4.61 4.35
CA ASN A 100 8.76 -3.57 3.99
C ASN A 100 8.07 -2.25 3.62
N ILE A 101 6.85 -2.36 3.06
CA ILE A 101 6.01 -1.24 2.63
C ILE A 101 4.60 -1.44 3.18
N CYS A 102 4.01 -0.37 3.71
CA CYS A 102 2.57 -0.29 3.95
C CYS A 102 2.00 0.98 3.33
N ILE A 103 0.99 0.83 2.47
CA ILE A 103 0.25 1.95 1.89
C ILE A 103 -1.05 2.08 2.65
N THR A 104 -1.26 3.22 3.30
CA THR A 104 -2.53 3.49 3.99
C THR A 104 -3.30 4.55 3.21
N CYS A 105 -4.56 4.28 2.87
CA CYS A 105 -5.43 5.21 2.16
C CYS A 105 -6.63 5.58 3.03
N LYS A 106 -6.71 6.84 3.43
CA LYS A 106 -7.87 7.41 4.14
C LYS A 106 -8.88 7.94 3.13
N LEU A 107 -10.09 7.39 3.18
CA LEU A 107 -11.25 7.89 2.43
C LEU A 107 -12.05 8.83 3.33
N ASP A 108 -12.20 10.10 2.96
CA ASP A 108 -13.05 11.03 3.71
C ASP A 108 -14.50 11.07 3.18
N ARG A 109 -15.40 11.66 3.98
CA ARG A 109 -16.80 11.90 3.57
C ARG A 109 -16.92 13.00 2.52
N THR A 110 -15.89 13.85 2.40
CA THR A 110 -15.73 14.79 1.30
C THR A 110 -14.87 14.13 0.22
N PRO A 111 -14.90 14.61 -1.04
CA PRO A 111 -13.98 14.15 -2.08
C PRO A 111 -12.54 14.59 -1.79
N ARG A 112 -11.94 13.89 -0.82
CA ARG A 112 -10.60 14.00 -0.30
C ARG A 112 -10.08 12.61 0.02
N LEU A 113 -8.90 12.30 -0.48
CA LEU A 113 -8.14 11.09 -0.18
C LEU A 113 -6.79 11.49 0.41
N VAL A 114 -6.30 10.68 1.35
CA VAL A 114 -4.93 10.80 1.85
C VAL A 114 -4.26 9.46 1.72
N ILE A 115 -3.12 9.41 1.04
CA ILE A 115 -2.33 8.21 0.87
C ILE A 115 -0.99 8.43 1.54
N ASP A 116 -0.68 7.61 2.54
CA ASP A 116 0.65 7.56 3.14
C ASP A 116 1.36 6.28 2.68
N VAL A 117 2.60 6.43 2.20
CA VAL A 117 3.50 5.30 1.95
C VAL A 117 4.47 5.23 3.12
N TRP A 118 4.31 4.18 3.92
CA TRP A 118 5.20 3.87 5.03
C TRP A 118 6.25 2.87 4.55
N GLU A 119 7.52 3.13 4.89
CA GLU A 119 8.64 2.25 4.57
C GLU A 119 9.41 1.90 5.84
N ARG A 120 9.89 0.65 5.90
CA ARG A 120 10.95 0.27 6.82
C ARG A 120 12.29 0.65 6.20
N ASN A 121 13.12 1.39 6.94
CA ASN A 121 14.53 1.51 6.59
C ASN A 121 15.21 0.18 6.88
N ILE A 122 15.47 -0.61 5.84
CA ILE A 122 16.20 -1.87 5.95
C ILE A 122 17.70 -1.54 5.82
N PRO A 123 18.51 -1.65 6.90
CA PRO A 123 19.94 -1.40 6.79
C PRO A 123 20.59 -2.38 5.81
N LYS A 124 21.55 -1.89 5.01
CA LYS A 124 22.40 -2.75 4.18
C LYS A 124 23.35 -3.53 5.10
N GLY A 125 22.94 -4.73 5.54
CA GLY A 125 23.77 -5.62 6.36
C GLY A 125 23.14 -5.93 7.72
N ARG A 126 23.40 -7.15 8.21
CA ARG A 126 22.72 -7.78 9.36
C ARG A 126 22.99 -7.16 10.73
N ASP A 127 23.82 -6.12 10.82
CA ASP A 127 24.19 -5.50 12.08
C ASP A 127 23.97 -3.98 11.99
N GLY A 128 22.81 -3.52 12.48
CA GLY A 128 22.45 -2.10 12.48
C GLY A 128 21.20 -1.86 13.29
N ASP A 129 21.38 -1.57 14.56
CA ASP A 129 20.36 -1.24 15.54
C ASP A 129 19.39 -0.16 15.03
N LYS A 130 18.08 -0.45 15.17
CA LYS A 130 16.87 0.34 14.85
C LYS A 130 16.36 0.26 13.41
N ASP A 131 15.36 -0.61 13.22
CA ASP A 131 14.40 -0.54 12.12
C ASP A 131 13.59 0.77 12.21
N ASP A 132 14.05 1.82 11.54
CA ASP A 132 13.30 3.08 11.48
C ASP A 132 12.12 2.93 10.51
N ILE A 133 10.91 2.87 11.07
CA ILE A 133 9.67 2.98 10.31
C ILE A 133 9.40 4.47 10.05
N THR A 134 9.32 4.84 8.77
CA THR A 134 9.08 6.23 8.37
C THR A 134 7.90 6.34 7.44
N ARG A 135 7.21 7.49 7.48
CA ARG A 135 6.29 7.89 6.42
C ARG A 135 7.12 8.52 5.29
N ALA A 136 7.47 7.71 4.30
CA ALA A 136 8.30 8.12 3.18
C ALA A 136 7.58 9.08 2.24
N GLN A 137 6.28 8.92 2.05
CA GLN A 137 5.46 9.78 1.20
C GLN A 137 4.12 10.10 1.88
N HIS A 138 3.60 11.30 1.60
CA HIS A 138 2.31 11.79 2.07
C HIS A 138 1.62 12.50 0.92
N LEU A 139 0.57 11.88 0.38
CA LEU A 139 -0.19 12.38 -0.74
C LEU A 139 -1.58 12.82 -0.29
N ILE A 140 -2.04 13.93 -0.82
CA ILE A 140 -3.40 14.43 -0.60
C ILE A 140 -4.03 14.70 -1.96
N ILE A 141 -5.17 14.07 -2.22
CA ILE A 141 -5.96 14.28 -3.43
C ILE A 141 -7.28 14.91 -3.02
N THR A 142 -7.64 16.05 -3.60
CA THR A 142 -8.88 16.76 -3.25
C THR A 142 -9.60 17.26 -4.50
N LYS A 143 -10.93 17.18 -4.50
CA LYS A 143 -11.78 17.81 -5.51
C LYS A 143 -12.34 19.14 -5.01
N ASN A 144 -12.18 20.20 -5.78
CA ASN A 144 -12.86 21.46 -5.56
C ASN A 144 -14.32 21.33 -6.00
N LYS A 145 -15.26 21.40 -5.04
CA LYS A 145 -16.70 21.26 -5.32
C LYS A 145 -17.29 22.37 -6.21
N LYS A 146 -16.61 23.51 -6.37
CA LYS A 146 -17.12 24.64 -7.18
C LYS A 146 -16.62 24.61 -8.62
N THR A 147 -15.36 24.24 -8.81
CA THR A 147 -14.71 24.26 -10.14
C THR A 147 -14.57 22.87 -10.75
N ASP A 148 -14.88 21.82 -9.98
CA ASP A 148 -14.64 20.41 -10.32
C ASP A 148 -13.15 20.01 -10.43
N ASP A 149 -12.24 20.98 -10.22
CA ASP A 149 -10.80 20.75 -10.32
C ASP A 149 -10.30 19.74 -9.27
N ILE A 150 -9.45 18.81 -9.71
CA ILE A 150 -8.77 17.85 -8.84
C ILE A 150 -7.32 18.30 -8.65
N VAL A 151 -6.94 18.47 -7.39
CA VAL A 151 -5.57 18.80 -7.00
C VAL A 151 -4.95 17.59 -6.31
N VAL A 152 -3.77 17.18 -6.78
CA VAL A 152 -2.93 16.18 -6.14
C VAL A 152 -1.71 16.87 -5.54
N ARG A 153 -1.45 16.63 -4.26
CA ARG A 153 -0.23 17.08 -3.57
C ARG A 153 0.60 15.87 -3.21
N GLY A 154 1.91 15.96 -3.40
CA GLY A 154 2.85 14.88 -3.07
C GLY A 154 3.02 13.81 -4.14
N ALA A 155 2.48 14.02 -5.35
CA ALA A 155 2.73 13.15 -6.49
C ALA A 155 4.19 13.24 -6.99
N PRO A 156 4.70 12.21 -7.68
CA PRO A 156 4.05 10.90 -7.91
C PRO A 156 4.11 9.99 -6.67
N MET A 157 3.28 8.94 -6.65
CA MET A 157 3.44 7.88 -5.64
C MET A 157 4.45 6.85 -6.15
N ILE A 158 5.51 6.59 -5.37
CA ILE A 158 6.61 5.70 -5.75
C ILE A 158 6.63 4.46 -4.86
N ILE A 159 6.76 3.26 -5.45
CA ILE A 159 7.09 2.04 -4.71
C ILE A 159 8.43 1.50 -5.20
N LYS A 160 9.42 1.47 -4.30
CA LYS A 160 10.73 0.96 -4.64
C LYS A 160 10.67 -0.53 -4.94
N PHE A 161 11.22 -0.92 -6.09
CA PHE A 161 11.34 -2.32 -6.49
C PHE A 161 12.03 -3.15 -5.42
N SER A 162 13.13 -2.62 -4.89
CA SER A 162 13.97 -3.31 -3.91
C SER A 162 13.25 -3.57 -2.60
N HIS A 163 12.34 -2.68 -2.22
CA HIS A 163 11.53 -2.87 -1.02
C HIS A 163 10.43 -3.92 -1.26
N LEU A 164 9.77 -3.90 -2.42
CA LEU A 164 8.76 -4.91 -2.74
C LEU A 164 9.39 -6.31 -2.91
N MET A 165 10.47 -6.42 -3.68
CA MET A 165 11.06 -7.71 -4.04
C MET A 165 12.11 -8.20 -3.04
N GLY A 166 12.56 -7.35 -2.12
CA GLY A 166 13.64 -7.62 -1.18
C GLY A 166 15.03 -7.71 -1.84
N ARG A 167 15.14 -7.38 -3.13
CA ARG A 167 16.39 -7.44 -3.91
C ARG A 167 16.45 -6.29 -4.89
N ASN A 168 17.65 -5.90 -5.28
CA ASN A 168 17.81 -4.94 -6.37
C ASN A 168 17.21 -5.50 -7.68
N PRO A 169 16.81 -4.62 -8.61
CA PRO A 169 16.54 -5.00 -9.99
C PRO A 169 17.69 -5.84 -10.56
N ASP A 170 17.35 -6.85 -11.36
CA ASP A 170 18.31 -7.61 -12.13
C ASP A 170 18.95 -6.68 -13.16
N GLU A 171 20.27 -6.54 -13.12
CA GLU A 171 21.04 -5.68 -14.03
C GLU A 171 20.84 -6.05 -15.50
N SER A 172 20.51 -7.32 -15.78
CA SER A 172 20.21 -7.79 -17.14
C SER A 172 18.78 -7.48 -17.60
N SER A 173 17.90 -7.05 -16.69
CA SER A 173 16.51 -6.73 -16.98
C SER A 173 16.32 -5.24 -17.17
N THR A 174 15.93 -4.82 -18.37
CA THR A 174 15.51 -3.43 -18.63
C THR A 174 14.08 -3.13 -18.16
N LYS A 175 13.42 -4.09 -17.52
CA LYS A 175 12.00 -3.99 -17.14
C LYS A 175 11.81 -3.79 -15.64
N GLU A 176 12.70 -4.32 -14.81
CA GLU A 176 12.66 -4.14 -13.36
C GLU A 176 13.13 -2.73 -13.00
N LYS A 177 12.26 -1.94 -12.38
CA LYS A 177 12.43 -0.53 -12.02
C LYS A 177 11.47 -0.22 -10.87
N ASP A 178 11.42 1.00 -10.36
CA ASP A 178 10.41 1.40 -9.35
C ASP A 178 9.01 1.59 -9.97
N LEU A 179 7.97 1.43 -9.15
CA LEU A 179 6.59 1.73 -9.55
C LEU A 179 6.41 3.21 -9.37
N VAL A 180 5.86 3.87 -10.38
CA VAL A 180 5.52 5.28 -10.32
C VAL A 180 4.06 5.39 -10.74
N ILE A 181 3.19 5.75 -9.79
CA ILE A 181 1.81 6.15 -10.09
C ILE A 181 1.81 7.66 -10.22
N GLU A 182 1.75 8.11 -11.46
CA GLU A 182 1.78 9.52 -11.82
C GLU A 182 0.52 10.26 -11.37
N GLU A 183 0.60 11.59 -11.33
CA GLU A 183 -0.48 12.46 -10.90
C GLU A 183 -1.81 12.17 -11.62
N GLU A 184 -1.79 12.00 -12.94
CA GLU A 184 -2.98 11.74 -13.75
C GLU A 184 -3.66 10.43 -13.34
N ARG A 185 -2.88 9.37 -13.10
CA ARG A 185 -3.45 8.10 -12.64
C ARG A 185 -3.99 8.21 -11.22
N LEU A 186 -3.33 8.97 -10.34
CA LEU A 186 -3.86 9.27 -9.00
C LEU A 186 -5.21 10.02 -9.06
N LYS A 187 -5.39 10.93 -10.03
CA LYS A 187 -6.69 11.60 -10.26
C LYS A 187 -7.75 10.60 -10.70
N GLU A 188 -7.44 9.68 -11.62
CA GLU A 188 -8.37 8.64 -12.08
C GLU A 188 -8.83 7.73 -10.94
N ILE A 189 -7.89 7.25 -10.10
CA ILE A 189 -8.20 6.45 -8.92
C ILE A 189 -9.15 7.23 -7.99
N ALA A 190 -8.87 8.51 -7.76
CA ALA A 190 -9.70 9.34 -6.90
C ALA A 190 -11.12 9.54 -7.45
N ILE A 191 -11.26 9.76 -8.76
CA ILE A 191 -12.55 9.86 -9.45
C ILE A 191 -13.35 8.56 -9.26
N SER A 192 -12.75 7.41 -9.58
CA SER A 192 -13.38 6.08 -9.44
C SER A 192 -13.93 5.88 -8.02
N ILE A 193 -13.11 6.15 -6.99
CA ILE A 193 -13.51 6.03 -5.58
C ILE A 193 -14.64 7.00 -5.21
N TRP A 194 -14.57 8.25 -5.67
CA TRP A 194 -15.58 9.26 -5.35
C TRP A 194 -16.90 8.98 -6.05
N GLU A 195 -16.90 8.48 -7.28
CA GLU A 195 -18.12 8.09 -7.97
C GLU A 195 -18.81 6.96 -7.21
N GLU A 196 -18.10 5.89 -6.83
CA GLU A 196 -18.68 4.78 -6.06
C GLU A 196 -19.20 5.21 -4.67
N GLY A 197 -18.46 6.08 -3.98
CA GLY A 197 -18.79 6.52 -2.61
C GLY A 197 -19.71 7.75 -2.50
N LEU A 198 -19.92 8.50 -3.58
CA LEU A 198 -20.73 9.73 -3.63
C LEU A 198 -21.91 9.65 -4.62
N ILE A 199 -22.09 8.57 -5.38
CA ILE A 199 -23.36 8.32 -6.08
C ILE A 199 -24.43 8.05 -5.02
N ASP A 200 -25.11 9.13 -4.64
CA ASP A 200 -26.46 9.20 -4.07
C ASP A 200 -26.85 8.05 -3.12
N ARG A 201 -26.41 8.13 -1.86
CA ARG A 201 -27.40 7.92 -0.80
C ARG A 201 -28.25 9.17 -0.75
N LYS A 202 -29.26 9.23 -1.61
CA LYS A 202 -30.42 10.08 -1.38
C LYS A 202 -30.93 9.72 0.01
N ASP A 203 -30.98 10.71 0.88
CA ASP A 203 -31.72 10.67 2.14
C ASP A 203 -33.15 10.15 1.92
#